data_AF-A0A2N5ZTF5-F1
#
_entry.id   AF-A0A2N5ZTF5-F1
#
_cell.length_a   1.000
_cell.length_b   1.000
_cell.length_c   1.000
_cell.angle_alpha   90.00
_cell.angle_beta   90.00
_cell.angle_gamma   90.00
#
_symmetry.space_group_name_H-M   'P 1'
#
loop_
_entity.id
_entity.type
_entity.pdbx_description
1 polymer ?
#
loop_
_entity_poly.entity_id
_entity_poly.type
_entity_poly.pdbx_seq_one_letter_code
_entity_poly.pdbx_strand_id
1 'polypeptide(L)'
;MILFGCSQNKKEYVSSLEKYWSSLDSSGFSLYLGGTIQKSKIFTKHITADLETDQVLSDYKVDAADDPAIWVNLDNPEKSLVLGTNKKGGVHVYDIKGDELQYIKAGCINNIDLRDNFKYNGNEVVIVAASNCTLNSISLFYIDKVKNQLSDTILNIQSKIPMVYGICMYKSKATGNYYVFLNGEAGDVEQWEVSYSDDQFRTKIVRQFKVSSRPEGMVADDENGVLY
;
A
#
# COMPACT_ATOMS: atom_id res chain seq x y z
N MET A 1 15.59 5.60 4.47
CA MET A 1 14.41 4.67 4.43
C MET A 1 13.65 4.82 5.73
N ILE A 2 12.35 5.11 5.67
CA ILE A 2 11.48 5.25 6.85
C ILE A 2 10.79 3.91 7.09
N LEU A 3 10.80 3.42 8.33
CA LEU A 3 10.07 2.21 8.74
C LEU A 3 8.70 2.58 9.31
N PHE A 4 7.67 1.82 8.95
CA PHE A 4 6.33 1.90 9.49
C PHE A 4 6.01 0.61 10.27
N GLY A 5 5.45 0.70 11.48
CA GLY A 5 5.21 -0.49 12.30
C GLY A 5 4.58 -0.26 13.68
N CYS A 6 4.21 -1.36 14.34
CA CYS A 6 3.81 -1.38 15.75
C CYS A 6 5.02 -1.57 16.67
N SER A 7 4.91 -1.07 17.91
CA SER A 7 5.94 -1.27 18.94
C SER A 7 6.10 -2.74 19.34
N GLN A 8 7.30 -3.29 19.16
CA GLN A 8 7.75 -4.54 19.79
C GLN A 8 9.14 -4.35 20.41
N ASN A 9 9.41 -5.05 21.52
CA ASN A 9 10.66 -4.95 22.27
C ASN A 9 11.90 -5.14 21.35
N LYS A 10 12.75 -4.11 21.25
CA LYS A 10 13.97 -4.04 20.41
C LYS A 10 14.94 -5.24 20.54
N LYS A 11 14.85 -6.04 21.61
CA LYS A 11 15.73 -7.21 21.85
C LYS A 11 15.30 -8.48 21.12
N GLU A 12 14.03 -8.65 20.77
CA GLU A 12 13.57 -9.91 20.15
C GLU A 12 13.89 -9.99 18.64
N TYR A 13 13.94 -8.85 17.95
CA TYR A 13 14.14 -8.74 16.50
C TYR A 13 15.51 -9.24 16.02
N VAL A 14 16.58 -8.97 16.77
CA VAL A 14 17.94 -9.42 16.44
C VAL A 14 18.04 -10.95 16.55
N SER A 15 17.37 -11.54 17.55
CA SER A 15 17.43 -12.99 17.82
C SER A 15 16.59 -13.84 16.87
N SER A 16 15.48 -13.31 16.35
CA SER A 16 14.59 -14.03 15.43
C SER A 16 15.11 -14.04 13.99
N LEU A 17 15.74 -12.94 13.56
CA LEU A 17 16.43 -12.86 12.28
C LEU A 17 17.59 -13.87 12.22
N GLU A 18 18.48 -13.90 13.21
CA GLU A 18 19.61 -14.86 13.25
C GLU A 18 19.18 -16.33 13.14
N LYS A 19 18.02 -16.69 13.71
CA LYS A 19 17.47 -18.06 13.62
C LYS A 19 16.91 -18.40 12.25
N TYR A 20 16.34 -17.45 11.51
CA TYR A 20 15.76 -17.70 10.18
C TYR A 20 16.83 -17.78 9.07
N TRP A 21 17.95 -17.07 9.22
CA TRP A 21 19.02 -17.08 8.21
C TRP A 21 19.91 -18.32 8.25
N SER A 22 19.99 -19.00 9.39
CA SER A 22 20.76 -20.24 9.53
C SER A 22 20.12 -21.47 8.86
N SER A 23 18.85 -21.37 8.43
CA SER A 23 18.12 -22.46 7.78
C SER A 23 17.86 -22.27 6.28
N LEU A 24 18.20 -21.11 5.70
CA LEU A 24 18.19 -20.89 4.25
C LEU A 24 19.46 -21.48 3.61
N ASP A 25 19.56 -22.80 3.71
CA ASP A 25 20.60 -23.58 3.06
C ASP A 25 20.27 -23.72 1.55
N SER A 26 20.85 -22.79 0.78
CA SER A 26 21.53 -23.03 -0.51
C SER A 26 20.88 -23.80 -1.67
N SER A 27 19.55 -24.01 -1.75
CA SER A 27 18.92 -24.71 -2.88
C SER A 27 18.30 -23.84 -4.01
N GLY A 28 18.66 -22.55 -4.10
CA GLY A 28 18.19 -21.65 -5.17
C GLY A 28 19.08 -21.67 -6.41
N PHE A 29 18.57 -22.20 -7.53
CA PHE A 29 19.14 -22.21 -8.89
C PHE A 29 20.53 -22.85 -9.07
N SER A 30 20.54 -24.14 -9.42
CA SER A 30 21.71 -24.77 -10.06
C SER A 30 21.48 -24.84 -11.56
N LEU A 31 22.18 -24.00 -12.34
CA LEU A 31 22.33 -24.21 -13.78
C LEU A 31 23.33 -25.35 -13.97
N TYR A 32 22.88 -26.51 -14.44
CA TYR A 32 23.76 -27.58 -14.86
C TYR A 32 24.36 -27.23 -16.23
N LEU A 33 25.47 -26.51 -16.23
CA LEU A 33 26.44 -26.52 -17.32
C LEU A 33 27.63 -27.35 -16.86
N GLY A 34 27.97 -28.38 -17.64
CA GLY A 34 28.99 -29.35 -17.28
C GLY A 34 30.32 -28.69 -16.88
N GLY A 35 30.83 -29.07 -15.71
CA GLY A 35 32.15 -28.69 -15.23
C GLY A 35 32.14 -27.49 -14.27
N THR A 36 32.29 -27.80 -12.98
CA THR A 36 32.57 -26.87 -11.86
C THR A 36 31.35 -26.09 -11.35
N ILE A 37 30.77 -26.55 -10.25
CA ILE A 37 29.82 -25.77 -9.43
C ILE A 37 30.61 -24.62 -8.79
N GLN A 38 30.67 -23.47 -9.46
CA GLN A 38 31.09 -22.24 -8.80
C GLN A 38 29.89 -21.74 -8.00
N LYS A 39 29.86 -22.00 -6.69
CA LYS A 39 28.86 -21.40 -5.79
C LYS A 39 28.89 -19.90 -6.00
N SER A 40 27.86 -19.33 -6.63
CA SER A 40 27.69 -17.89 -6.69
C SER A 40 27.58 -17.39 -5.25
N LYS A 41 28.56 -16.62 -4.78
CA LYS A 41 28.45 -15.91 -3.50
C LYS A 41 27.26 -14.97 -3.62
N ILE A 42 26.17 -15.28 -2.92
CA ILE A 42 25.12 -14.32 -2.66
C ILE A 42 25.76 -13.26 -1.76
N PHE A 43 26.00 -12.07 -2.30
CA PHE A 43 26.40 -10.93 -1.50
C PHE A 43 25.16 -10.42 -0.77
N THR A 44 25.10 -10.66 0.53
CA THR A 44 24.10 -10.03 1.39
C THR A 44 24.62 -8.65 1.80
N LYS A 45 23.93 -7.59 1.38
CA LYS A 45 24.18 -6.23 1.86
C LYS A 45 23.12 -5.90 2.91
N HIS A 46 23.55 -5.59 4.13
CA HIS A 46 22.67 -5.07 5.16
C HIS A 46 22.54 -3.55 5.01
N ILE A 47 21.31 -3.05 5.01
CA ILE A 47 21.00 -1.62 4.98
C ILE A 47 20.19 -1.31 6.24
N THR A 48 20.60 -0.31 7.01
CA THR A 48 19.85 0.17 8.17
C THR A 48 18.84 1.21 7.74
N ALA A 49 17.71 1.28 8.45
CA ALA A 49 16.82 2.43 8.33
C ALA A 49 17.48 3.67 8.94
N ASP A 50 17.13 4.84 8.39
CA ASP A 50 17.60 6.13 8.91
C ASP A 50 16.62 6.69 9.94
N LEU A 51 15.33 6.34 9.80
CA LEU A 51 14.19 6.86 10.57
C LEU A 51 13.10 5.78 10.69
N GLU A 52 12.23 5.91 11.69
CA GLU A 52 11.02 5.12 11.91
C GLU A 52 9.86 6.08 12.26
N THR A 53 8.63 5.75 11.87
CA THR A 53 7.45 6.54 12.24
C THR A 53 7.17 6.41 13.73
N ASP A 54 6.41 7.36 14.28
CA ASP A 54 5.68 7.15 15.51
C ASP A 54 4.86 5.85 15.44
N GLN A 55 4.79 5.17 16.59
CA GLN A 55 4.20 3.84 16.68
C GLN A 55 2.69 3.87 16.41
N VAL A 56 2.20 2.89 15.65
CA VAL A 56 0.75 2.61 15.60
C VAL A 56 0.33 2.03 16.94
N LEU A 57 -0.60 2.71 17.62
CA LEU A 57 -1.20 2.20 18.85
C LEU A 57 -2.20 1.09 18.54
N SER A 58 -1.96 -0.10 19.10
CA SER A 58 -2.87 -1.24 19.05
C SER A 58 -2.88 -1.96 20.39
N ASP A 59 -3.91 -2.79 20.60
CA ASP A 59 -3.96 -3.70 21.74
C ASP A 59 -2.74 -4.64 21.74
N TYR A 60 -2.33 -5.10 22.92
CA TYR A 60 -1.13 -5.92 23.08
C TYR A 60 -1.15 -7.17 22.17
N LYS A 61 -0.09 -7.34 21.37
CA LYS A 61 0.07 -8.41 20.37
C LYS A 61 -0.97 -8.40 19.24
N VAL A 62 -1.66 -7.29 19.02
CA VAL A 62 -2.54 -7.12 17.88
C VAL A 62 -1.77 -6.49 16.73
N ASP A 63 -1.68 -7.26 15.65
CA ASP A 63 -1.15 -6.85 14.37
C ASP A 63 -2.03 -5.74 13.76
N ALA A 64 -1.43 -4.57 13.50
CA ALA A 64 -2.15 -3.35 13.16
C ALA A 64 -1.52 -2.57 11.99
N ALA A 65 -0.24 -2.16 12.10
CA ALA A 65 0.48 -1.50 11.01
C ALA A 65 0.74 -2.48 9.86
N ASP A 66 0.33 -2.16 8.64
CA ASP A 66 0.36 -3.10 7.50
C ASP A 66 1.05 -2.52 6.25
N ASP A 67 0.55 -1.42 5.70
CA ASP A 67 0.95 -0.93 4.38
C ASP A 67 1.19 0.59 4.34
N PRO A 68 2.33 1.05 3.78
CA PRO A 68 2.60 2.46 3.57
C PRO A 68 2.29 2.94 2.14
N ALA A 69 1.86 4.20 2.01
CA ALA A 69 1.89 4.94 0.75
C ALA A 69 2.56 6.30 0.94
N ILE A 70 3.32 6.77 -0.05
CA ILE A 70 4.09 8.02 0.05
C ILE A 70 3.60 8.99 -1.00
N TRP A 71 3.11 10.15 -0.57
CA TRP A 71 2.90 11.27 -1.47
C TRP A 71 4.10 12.20 -1.42
N VAL A 72 4.79 12.34 -2.55
CA VAL A 72 5.90 13.27 -2.71
C VAL A 72 5.36 14.62 -3.18
N ASN A 73 5.50 15.63 -2.34
CA ASN A 73 5.16 17.00 -2.70
C ASN A 73 6.32 17.62 -3.49
N LEU A 74 6.21 17.66 -4.83
CA LEU A 74 7.28 18.15 -5.71
C LEU A 74 7.58 19.64 -5.53
N ASP A 75 6.58 20.44 -5.14
CA ASP A 75 6.75 21.88 -4.92
C ASP A 75 7.39 22.18 -3.55
N ASN A 76 7.17 21.31 -2.57
CA ASN A 76 7.74 21.43 -1.24
C ASN A 76 8.00 20.03 -0.61
N PRO A 77 9.16 19.41 -0.89
CA PRO A 77 9.46 18.03 -0.47
C PRO A 77 9.37 17.79 1.03
N GLU A 78 9.66 18.80 1.86
CA GLU A 78 9.55 18.74 3.33
C GLU A 78 8.10 18.59 3.80
N LYS A 79 7.12 18.90 2.95
CA LYS A 79 5.68 18.69 3.18
C LYS A 79 5.15 17.42 2.54
N SER A 80 6.02 16.51 2.10
CA SER A 80 5.58 15.18 1.66
C SER A 80 4.95 14.43 2.83
N LEU A 81 4.04 13.51 2.51
CA LEU A 81 3.29 12.76 3.52
C LEU A 81 3.56 11.26 3.35
N VAL A 82 3.68 10.57 4.47
CA VAL A 82 3.67 9.12 4.54
C VAL A 82 2.34 8.70 5.15
N LEU A 83 1.58 7.90 4.43
CA LEU A 83 0.32 7.33 4.89
C LEU A 83 0.62 5.90 5.35
N GLY A 84 0.07 5.49 6.47
CA GLY A 84 0.23 4.13 7.00
C GLY A 84 -1.12 3.56 7.42
N THR A 85 -1.42 2.32 7.00
CA THR A 85 -2.67 1.67 7.38
C THR A 85 -2.61 1.08 8.78
N ASN A 86 -3.72 1.20 9.50
CA ASN A 86 -3.99 0.45 10.71
C ASN A 86 -5.19 -0.46 10.45
N LYS A 87 -4.94 -1.76 10.25
CA LYS A 87 -5.98 -2.76 9.94
C LYS A 87 -6.99 -3.01 11.05
N LYS A 88 -6.88 -2.28 12.16
CA LYS A 88 -7.84 -2.28 13.26
C LYS A 88 -8.60 -0.96 13.41
N GLY A 89 -8.27 0.09 12.66
CA GLY A 89 -8.83 1.41 12.96
C GLY A 89 -8.91 2.45 11.85
N GLY A 90 -7.96 2.53 10.91
CA GLY A 90 -7.97 3.57 9.90
C GLY A 90 -6.63 3.86 9.24
N VAL A 91 -6.36 5.15 8.99
CA VAL A 91 -5.16 5.62 8.28
C VAL A 91 -4.43 6.64 9.14
N HIS A 92 -3.16 6.39 9.40
CA HIS A 92 -2.23 7.34 9.99
C HIS A 92 -1.55 8.15 8.89
N VAL A 93 -1.28 9.42 9.17
CA VAL A 93 -0.56 10.35 8.29
C VAL A 93 0.62 10.90 9.06
N TYR A 94 1.80 10.73 8.51
CA TYR A 94 3.07 11.17 9.08
C TYR A 94 3.74 12.17 8.15
N ASP A 95 4.59 13.01 8.74
CA ASP A 95 5.57 13.77 7.97
C ASP A 95 6.76 12.89 7.54
N ILE A 96 7.73 13.47 6.83
CA ILE A 96 8.94 12.75 6.38
C ILE A 96 9.93 12.44 7.49
N LYS A 97 9.73 12.96 8.71
CA LYS A 97 10.55 12.65 9.89
C LYS A 97 9.97 11.49 10.68
N GLY A 98 8.72 11.12 10.39
CA GLY A 98 8.00 10.04 11.03
C GLY A 98 7.03 10.51 12.12
N ASP A 99 6.90 11.82 12.33
CA ASP A 99 6.01 12.36 13.36
C ASP A 99 4.54 12.26 12.88
N GLU A 100 3.64 11.74 13.72
CA GLU A 100 2.21 11.64 13.36
C GLU A 100 1.57 13.04 13.27
N LEU A 101 1.03 13.38 12.11
CA LEU A 101 0.31 14.63 11.86
C LEU A 101 -1.19 14.49 12.06
N GLN A 102 -1.74 13.32 11.70
CA GLN A 102 -3.18 13.09 11.64
C GLN A 102 -3.48 11.59 11.71
N TYR A 103 -4.64 11.27 12.28
CA TYR A 103 -5.24 9.95 12.20
C TYR A 103 -6.69 10.05 11.71
N ILE A 104 -7.02 9.29 10.66
CA ILE A 104 -8.37 9.17 10.11
C ILE A 104 -8.96 7.83 10.52
N LYS A 105 -10.00 7.87 11.35
CA LYS A 105 -10.75 6.67 11.72
C LYS A 105 -11.63 6.22 10.55
N ALA A 106 -11.30 5.07 9.96
CA ALA A 106 -11.99 4.56 8.77
C ALA A 106 -12.34 3.05 8.86
N GLY A 107 -12.15 2.44 10.04
CA GLY A 107 -12.39 1.02 10.23
C GLY A 107 -11.18 0.17 9.86
N CYS A 108 -11.40 -1.08 9.49
CA CYS A 108 -10.34 -2.00 9.10
C CYS A 108 -9.80 -1.64 7.71
N ILE A 109 -8.71 -0.87 7.66
CA ILE A 109 -8.01 -0.53 6.41
C ILE A 109 -6.79 -1.43 6.25
N ASN A 110 -6.74 -2.25 5.20
CA ASN A 110 -5.63 -3.21 5.00
C ASN A 110 -4.48 -2.58 4.21
N ASN A 111 -4.65 -2.38 2.90
CA ASN A 111 -3.65 -1.76 2.03
C ASN A 111 -4.11 -0.37 1.56
N ILE A 112 -3.17 0.46 1.13
CA ILE A 112 -3.44 1.83 0.67
C ILE A 112 -2.51 2.20 -0.49
N ASP A 113 -3.05 2.88 -1.49
CA ASP A 113 -2.24 3.45 -2.57
C ASP A 113 -2.84 4.77 -3.04
N LEU A 114 -2.07 5.57 -3.76
CA LEU A 114 -2.42 6.91 -4.18
C LEU A 114 -1.97 7.24 -5.59
N ARG A 115 -2.66 8.19 -6.23
CA ARG A 115 -2.24 8.78 -7.49
C ARG A 115 -2.52 10.28 -7.51
N ASP A 116 -1.56 11.03 -8.05
CA ASP A 116 -1.66 12.48 -8.14
C ASP A 116 -2.45 12.95 -9.37
N ASN A 117 -2.82 14.23 -9.38
CA ASN A 117 -3.47 14.97 -10.46
C ASN A 117 -4.88 14.46 -10.79
N PHE A 118 -5.57 13.90 -9.81
CA PHE A 118 -6.97 13.50 -9.95
C PHE A 118 -7.87 14.74 -9.84
N LYS A 119 -8.83 14.89 -10.75
CA LYS A 119 -9.75 16.03 -10.76
C LYS A 119 -10.91 15.76 -9.81
N TYR A 120 -11.08 16.59 -8.79
CA TYR A 120 -12.15 16.49 -7.79
C TYR A 120 -12.60 17.87 -7.34
N ASN A 121 -13.91 18.14 -7.39
CA ASN A 121 -14.51 19.45 -7.03
C ASN A 121 -13.80 20.66 -7.66
N GLY A 122 -13.47 20.57 -8.95
CA GLY A 122 -12.79 21.64 -9.70
C GLY A 122 -11.30 21.82 -9.37
N ASN A 123 -10.72 21.00 -8.49
CA ASN A 123 -9.31 21.05 -8.10
C ASN A 123 -8.57 19.77 -8.54
N GLU A 124 -7.24 19.87 -8.66
CA GLU A 124 -6.38 18.69 -8.77
C GLU A 124 -5.90 18.28 -7.38
N VAL A 125 -6.17 17.03 -7.02
CA VAL A 125 -5.83 16.45 -5.71
C VAL A 125 -5.04 15.17 -5.91
N VAL A 126 -4.46 14.68 -4.82
CA VAL A 126 -3.97 13.30 -4.76
C VAL A 126 -5.15 12.42 -4.34
N ILE A 127 -5.64 11.56 -5.22
CA ILE A 127 -6.65 10.57 -4.83
C ILE A 127 -5.95 9.43 -4.11
N VAL A 128 -6.58 8.94 -3.04
CA VAL A 128 -6.08 7.84 -2.23
C VAL A 128 -7.18 6.77 -2.17
N ALA A 129 -6.81 5.51 -2.40
CA ALA A 129 -7.71 4.38 -2.33
C ALA A 129 -7.17 3.35 -1.33
N ALA A 130 -8.05 2.82 -0.49
CA ALA A 130 -7.70 1.83 0.51
C ALA A 130 -8.72 0.70 0.55
N SER A 131 -8.26 -0.53 0.80
CA SER A 131 -9.16 -1.68 0.99
C SER A 131 -9.74 -1.65 2.40
N ASN A 132 -11.07 -1.72 2.52
CA ASN A 132 -11.79 -1.60 3.79
C ASN A 132 -12.53 -2.88 4.13
N CYS A 133 -12.01 -3.66 5.09
CA CYS A 133 -12.60 -4.93 5.49
C CYS A 133 -13.82 -4.78 6.43
N THR A 134 -14.03 -3.60 7.03
CA THR A 134 -15.24 -3.32 7.83
C THR A 134 -16.47 -3.18 6.94
N LEU A 135 -16.31 -2.54 5.78
CA LEU A 135 -17.40 -2.30 4.82
C LEU A 135 -17.35 -3.23 3.61
N ASN A 136 -16.29 -4.03 3.50
CA ASN A 136 -15.99 -4.85 2.34
C ASN A 136 -15.99 -4.04 1.02
N SER A 137 -15.23 -2.95 1.02
CA SER A 137 -15.26 -1.92 -0.03
C SER A 137 -13.87 -1.37 -0.36
N ILE A 138 -13.80 -0.55 -1.40
CA ILE A 138 -12.71 0.42 -1.60
C ILE A 138 -13.15 1.73 -0.93
N SER A 139 -12.41 2.22 0.06
CA SER A 139 -12.60 3.56 0.62
C SER A 139 -11.72 4.55 -0.14
N LEU A 140 -12.33 5.63 -0.65
CA LEU A 140 -11.61 6.74 -1.27
C LEU A 140 -11.43 7.89 -0.28
N PHE A 141 -10.27 8.52 -0.35
CA PHE A 141 -9.89 9.75 0.33
C PHE A 141 -9.15 10.65 -0.68
N TYR A 142 -8.83 11.88 -0.30
CA TYR A 142 -7.87 12.68 -1.05
C TYR A 142 -6.94 13.45 -0.12
N ILE A 143 -5.73 13.76 -0.61
CA ILE A 143 -4.84 14.71 0.05
C ILE A 143 -5.16 16.11 -0.47
N ASP A 144 -5.54 17.01 0.43
CA ASP A 144 -5.63 18.43 0.17
C ASP A 144 -4.20 19.01 0.21
N LYS A 145 -3.63 19.26 -0.98
CA LYS A 145 -2.25 19.77 -1.12
C LYS A 145 -2.03 21.13 -0.45
N VAL A 146 -3.09 21.93 -0.30
CA VAL A 146 -3.01 23.27 0.32
C VAL A 146 -2.95 23.14 1.84
N LYS A 147 -3.82 22.31 2.40
CA LYS A 147 -3.88 22.08 3.85
C LYS A 147 -2.83 21.09 4.36
N ASN A 148 -2.24 20.31 3.46
CA ASN A 148 -1.31 19.23 3.77
C ASN A 148 -1.94 18.16 4.69
N GLN A 149 -3.17 17.76 4.36
CA GLN A 149 -3.99 16.86 5.18
C GLN A 149 -4.69 15.81 4.31
N LEU A 150 -4.91 14.63 4.88
CA LEU A 150 -5.80 13.62 4.31
C LEU A 150 -7.24 13.98 4.67
N SER A 151 -8.17 13.85 3.73
CA SER A 151 -9.61 14.03 3.99
C SER A 151 -10.18 12.88 4.82
N ASP A 152 -11.40 13.03 5.32
CA ASP A 152 -12.24 11.88 5.67
C ASP A 152 -12.58 11.06 4.41
N THR A 153 -13.20 9.88 4.59
CA THR A 153 -13.66 9.06 3.47
C THR A 153 -14.69 9.81 2.63
N ILE A 154 -14.41 10.00 1.35
CA ILE A 154 -15.28 10.72 0.40
C ILE A 154 -16.22 9.78 -0.36
N LEU A 155 -15.87 8.50 -0.47
CA LEU A 155 -16.70 7.48 -1.10
C LEU A 155 -16.31 6.08 -0.59
N ASN A 156 -17.29 5.19 -0.45
CA ASN A 156 -17.06 3.75 -0.33
C ASN A 156 -17.64 3.04 -1.56
N ILE A 157 -16.79 2.35 -2.32
CA ILE A 157 -17.18 1.57 -3.50
C ILE A 157 -17.36 0.11 -3.07
N GLN A 158 -18.60 -0.38 -3.10
CA GLN A 158 -18.89 -1.75 -2.69
C GLN A 158 -18.26 -2.76 -3.65
N SER A 159 -17.43 -3.66 -3.12
CA SER A 159 -16.86 -4.77 -3.89
C SER A 159 -17.82 -5.96 -3.95
N LYS A 160 -17.69 -6.80 -4.99
CA LYS A 160 -18.35 -8.11 -5.06
C LYS A 160 -17.47 -9.23 -4.51
N ILE A 161 -16.20 -8.96 -4.21
CA ILE A 161 -15.29 -9.91 -3.55
C ILE A 161 -15.81 -10.16 -2.13
N PRO A 162 -15.95 -11.41 -1.66
CA PRO A 162 -16.52 -11.69 -0.33
C PRO A 162 -15.72 -11.12 0.85
N MET A 163 -14.39 -11.06 0.72
CA MET A 163 -13.48 -10.53 1.72
C MET A 163 -12.31 -9.83 1.02
N VAL A 164 -12.37 -8.50 0.97
CA VAL A 164 -11.32 -7.65 0.38
C VAL A 164 -10.04 -7.70 1.20
N TYR A 165 -8.89 -7.58 0.53
CA TYR A 165 -7.58 -7.70 1.15
C TYR A 165 -6.58 -6.68 0.57
N GLY A 166 -5.83 -7.01 -0.47
CA GLY A 166 -4.87 -6.12 -1.12
C GLY A 166 -5.48 -5.10 -2.07
N ILE A 167 -4.81 -3.96 -2.25
CA ILE A 167 -5.18 -2.90 -3.20
C ILE A 167 -3.93 -2.27 -3.84
N CYS A 168 -4.06 -1.82 -5.09
CA CYS A 168 -3.15 -0.85 -5.67
C CYS A 168 -3.91 0.04 -6.68
N MET A 169 -3.41 1.23 -6.93
CA MET A 169 -3.94 2.13 -7.95
C MET A 169 -3.13 2.01 -9.25
N TYR A 170 -3.72 2.45 -10.36
CA TYR A 170 -3.08 2.55 -11.66
C TYR A 170 -3.61 3.79 -12.38
N LYS A 171 -2.72 4.63 -12.91
CA LYS A 171 -3.08 5.69 -13.84
C LYS A 171 -2.57 5.32 -15.23
N SER A 172 -3.49 5.11 -16.16
CA SER A 172 -3.14 4.78 -17.53
C SER A 172 -2.45 5.96 -18.21
N LYS A 173 -1.18 5.83 -18.58
CA LYS A 173 -0.48 6.82 -19.40
C LYS A 173 -1.14 7.03 -20.76
N ALA A 174 -1.75 5.98 -21.32
CA ALA A 174 -2.37 6.03 -22.65
C ALA A 174 -3.69 6.82 -22.68
N THR A 175 -4.46 6.79 -21.60
CA THR A 175 -5.82 7.39 -21.56
C THR A 175 -5.98 8.49 -20.52
N GLY A 176 -5.09 8.55 -19.52
CA GLY A 176 -5.23 9.40 -18.34
C GLY A 176 -6.24 8.88 -17.31
N ASN A 177 -6.89 7.74 -17.55
CA ASN A 177 -7.90 7.19 -16.66
C ASN A 177 -7.26 6.58 -15.39
N TYR A 178 -7.99 6.68 -14.29
CA TYR A 178 -7.60 6.13 -12.99
C TYR A 178 -8.32 4.81 -12.75
N TYR A 179 -7.57 3.85 -12.24
CA TYR A 179 -8.05 2.53 -11.88
C TYR A 179 -7.61 2.15 -10.49
N VAL A 180 -8.39 1.25 -9.88
CA VAL A 180 -8.09 0.60 -8.61
C VAL A 180 -8.17 -0.90 -8.83
N PHE A 181 -7.09 -1.61 -8.56
CA PHE A 181 -7.10 -3.07 -8.45
C PHE A 181 -7.34 -3.45 -7.01
N LEU A 182 -8.33 -4.28 -6.77
CA LEU A 182 -8.70 -4.79 -5.46
C LEU A 182 -8.69 -6.31 -5.51
N ASN A 183 -8.01 -6.95 -4.58
CA ASN A 183 -8.02 -8.40 -4.47
C ASN A 183 -8.70 -8.87 -3.17
N GLY A 184 -8.99 -10.17 -3.11
CA GLY A 184 -9.50 -10.82 -1.90
C GLY A 184 -8.70 -12.04 -1.51
N GLU A 185 -8.97 -12.54 -0.30
CA GLU A 185 -8.21 -13.66 0.27
C GLU A 185 -8.26 -14.95 -0.55
N ALA A 186 -9.33 -15.13 -1.34
CA ALA A 186 -9.52 -16.32 -2.19
C ALA A 186 -8.95 -16.16 -3.61
N GLY A 187 -8.20 -15.10 -3.90
CA GLY A 187 -7.57 -14.86 -5.20
C GLY A 187 -8.43 -14.17 -6.24
N ASP A 188 -9.64 -13.73 -5.89
CA ASP A 188 -10.44 -12.88 -6.77
C ASP A 188 -9.79 -11.50 -6.90
N VAL A 189 -9.84 -10.92 -8.10
CA VAL A 189 -9.34 -9.57 -8.39
C VAL A 189 -10.38 -8.81 -9.21
N GLU A 190 -10.67 -7.59 -8.77
CA GLU A 190 -11.48 -6.60 -9.48
C GLU A 190 -10.60 -5.43 -9.93
N GLN A 191 -10.79 -4.97 -11.17
CA GLN A 191 -10.28 -3.69 -11.62
C GLN A 191 -11.44 -2.71 -11.78
N TRP A 192 -11.40 -1.65 -11.01
CA TRP A 192 -12.38 -0.56 -11.05
C TRP A 192 -11.80 0.62 -11.81
N GLU A 193 -12.57 1.21 -12.72
CA GLU A 193 -12.31 2.55 -13.25
C GLU A 193 -13.01 3.57 -12.34
N VAL A 194 -12.29 4.63 -11.97
CA VAL A 194 -12.77 5.68 -11.06
C VAL A 194 -12.60 7.04 -11.73
N SER A 195 -13.67 7.83 -11.76
CA SER A 195 -13.63 9.22 -12.22
C SER A 195 -14.63 10.08 -11.43
N TYR A 196 -14.49 11.39 -11.56
CA TYR A 196 -15.38 12.38 -10.95
C TYR A 196 -15.80 13.41 -12.01
N SER A 197 -17.10 13.57 -12.22
CA SER A 197 -17.67 14.57 -13.14
C SER A 197 -19.07 14.94 -12.68
N ASP A 198 -19.54 16.13 -13.05
CA ASP A 198 -20.91 16.60 -12.74
C ASP A 198 -21.21 16.51 -11.23
N ASP A 199 -20.21 16.84 -10.42
CA ASP A 199 -20.20 16.75 -8.96
C ASP A 199 -20.51 15.36 -8.39
N GLN A 200 -20.25 14.29 -9.16
CA GLN A 200 -20.49 12.90 -8.78
C GLN A 200 -19.33 11.98 -9.14
N PHE A 201 -19.11 10.98 -8.28
CA PHE A 201 -18.22 9.87 -8.61
C PHE A 201 -18.88 8.92 -9.61
N ARG A 202 -18.12 8.49 -10.61
CA ARG A 202 -18.48 7.40 -11.53
C ARG A 202 -17.49 6.26 -11.32
N THR A 203 -18.02 5.09 -10.96
CA THR A 203 -17.22 3.90 -10.68
C THR A 203 -17.79 2.71 -11.43
N LYS A 204 -16.93 1.90 -12.05
CA LYS A 204 -17.34 0.69 -12.76
C LYS A 204 -16.27 -0.37 -12.70
N ILE A 205 -16.68 -1.63 -12.53
CA ILE A 205 -15.78 -2.77 -12.75
C ILE A 205 -15.54 -2.88 -14.27
N VAL A 206 -14.27 -2.82 -14.68
CA VAL A 206 -13.85 -2.96 -16.09
C VAL A 206 -13.14 -4.29 -16.36
N ARG A 207 -12.72 -4.99 -15.31
CA ARG A 207 -12.09 -6.32 -15.42
C ARG A 207 -12.30 -7.09 -14.13
N GLN A 208 -12.42 -8.41 -14.26
CA GLN A 208 -12.36 -9.35 -13.14
C GLN A 208 -11.55 -10.57 -13.57
N PHE A 209 -10.75 -11.12 -12.67
CA PHE A 209 -10.04 -12.38 -12.88
C PHE A 209 -9.75 -13.04 -11.53
N LYS A 210 -9.21 -14.26 -11.56
CA LYS A 210 -8.87 -15.03 -10.36
C LYS A 210 -7.48 -15.63 -10.48
N VAL A 211 -6.68 -15.51 -9.42
CA VAL A 211 -5.38 -16.17 -9.27
C VAL A 211 -5.51 -17.43 -8.41
N SER A 212 -4.50 -18.30 -8.45
CA SER A 212 -4.58 -19.66 -7.89
C SER A 212 -4.58 -19.74 -6.36
N SER A 213 -4.14 -18.69 -5.67
CA SER A 213 -4.00 -18.62 -4.22
C SER A 213 -4.13 -17.17 -3.76
N ARG A 214 -4.17 -16.93 -2.43
CA ARG A 214 -4.27 -15.60 -1.82
C ARG A 214 -3.17 -14.63 -2.31
N PRO A 215 -3.50 -13.58 -3.08
CA PRO A 215 -2.62 -12.45 -3.31
C PRO A 215 -2.78 -11.41 -2.19
N GLU A 216 -1.86 -10.47 -2.10
CA GLU A 216 -1.99 -9.29 -1.24
C GLU A 216 -1.29 -8.11 -1.91
N GLY A 217 0.04 -8.13 -1.89
CA GLY A 217 0.87 -7.13 -2.56
C GLY A 217 0.55 -7.09 -4.05
N MET A 218 0.25 -5.89 -4.53
CA MET A 218 0.06 -5.58 -5.94
C MET A 218 0.76 -4.27 -6.25
N VAL A 219 1.34 -4.17 -7.45
CA VAL A 219 1.91 -2.92 -7.95
C VAL A 219 1.54 -2.77 -9.42
N ALA A 220 1.03 -1.60 -9.79
CA ALA A 220 0.80 -1.28 -11.19
C ALA A 220 1.79 -0.23 -11.69
N ASP A 221 2.47 -0.55 -12.78
CA ASP A 221 3.35 0.34 -13.51
C ASP A 221 2.54 1.23 -14.44
N ASP A 222 2.38 2.49 -14.05
CA ASP A 222 1.65 3.51 -14.82
C ASP A 222 2.26 3.80 -16.20
N GLU A 223 3.58 3.64 -16.33
CA GLU A 223 4.34 3.96 -17.56
C GLU A 223 4.23 2.85 -18.60
N ASN A 224 4.33 1.59 -18.16
CA ASN A 224 4.34 0.42 -19.04
C ASN A 224 2.99 -0.32 -19.08
N GLY A 225 2.06 0.00 -18.19
CA GLY A 225 0.74 -0.63 -18.15
C GLY A 225 0.77 -2.09 -17.68
N VAL A 226 1.66 -2.42 -16.75
CA VAL A 226 1.86 -3.79 -16.23
C VAL A 226 1.42 -3.86 -14.76
N LEU A 227 0.63 -4.88 -14.43
CA LEU A 227 0.25 -5.22 -13.05
C LEU A 227 1.12 -6.39 -12.58
N TYR A 228 1.67 -6.27 -11.38
CA TYR A 228 2.43 -7.28 -10.65
C TYR A 228 1.66 -7.72 -9.42
#